data_AF-A0A9X8D7G1-F1
#
_entry.id   AF-A0A9X8D7G1-F1
#
_cell.length_a   1.000
_cell.length_b   1.000
_cell.length_c   1.000
_cell.angle_alpha   90.00
_cell.angle_beta   90.00
_cell.angle_gamma   90.00
#
_symmetry.space_group_name_H-M   'P 1'
#
loop_
_entity.id
_entity.type
_entity.pdbx_description
1 polymer ?
#
loop_
_entity_poly.entity_id
_entity_poly.type
_entity_poly.pdbx_seq_one_letter_code
_entity_poly.pdbx_strand_id
1 'polypeptide(L)' 'MFAAVAAVAGSVNYTYDALGRLAKVIYNNGTTTTTINYSYDAAGNRSSVVTTSP' A
#
# COMPACT_ATOMS: atom_id res chain seq x y z
N MET A 1 -5.98 18.92 31.18
CA MET A 1 -6.50 18.74 29.81
C MET A 1 -5.71 17.62 29.17
N PHE A 2 -6.24 16.39 29.17
CA PHE A 2 -5.58 15.26 28.50
C PHE A 2 -5.99 15.32 27.02
N ALA A 3 -5.06 15.73 26.16
CA ALA A 3 -5.24 15.54 24.74
C ALA A 3 -5.34 14.03 24.50
N ALA A 4 -6.45 13.56 23.97
CA ALA A 4 -6.53 12.21 23.45
C ALA A 4 -5.43 12.09 22.39
N VAL A 5 -4.33 11.40 22.72
CA VAL A 5 -3.41 10.93 21.69
C VAL A 5 -4.25 9.96 20.88
N ALA A 6 -4.68 10.39 19.70
CA ALA A 6 -5.28 9.49 18.73
C ALA A 6 -4.29 8.34 18.59
N ALA A 7 -4.68 7.15 19.02
CA ALA A 7 -3.85 5.97 18.82
C ALA A 7 -3.56 5.90 17.33
N VAL A 8 -2.30 6.12 16.95
CA VAL A 8 -1.86 5.98 15.57
C VAL A 8 -1.89 4.48 15.29
N ALA A 9 -3.05 4.02 14.83
CA ALA A 9 -3.18 2.68 14.28
C ALA A 9 -2.62 2.75 12.87
N GLY A 10 -1.44 2.18 12.66
CA GLY A 10 -0.98 1.90 11.31
C GLY A 10 -1.96 0.96 10.62
N SER A 11 -2.23 1.18 9.34
CA SER A 11 -3.11 0.34 8.53
C SER A 11 -2.45 0.02 7.21
N VAL A 12 -2.78 -1.16 6.69
CA VAL A 12 -2.27 -1.66 5.43
C VAL A 12 -3.44 -2.07 4.57
N ASN A 13 -3.52 -1.50 3.37
CA ASN A 13 -4.58 -1.83 2.42
C ASN A 13 -4.00 -2.49 1.18
N TYR A 14 -4.53 -3.65 0.83
CA TYR A 14 -4.14 -4.43 -0.34
C TYR A 14 -5.22 -4.29 -1.42
N THR A 15 -4.80 -4.03 -2.65
CA THR A 15 -5.69 -4.03 -3.82
C THR A 15 -5.21 -5.09 -4.79
N TYR A 16 -6.16 -5.86 -5.33
CA TYR A 16 -5.88 -6.93 -6.28
C TYR A 16 -6.40 -6.55 -7.66
N ASP A 17 -5.75 -7.05 -8.71
CA ASP A 17 -6.27 -6.98 -10.07
C ASP A 17 -7.37 -8.03 -10.31
N ALA A 18 -7.96 -8.02 -11.51
CA ALA A 18 -9.03 -8.95 -11.90
C ALA A 18 -8.59 -10.44 -11.90
N LEU A 19 -7.28 -10.71 -11.90
CA LEU A 19 -6.71 -12.06 -11.83
C LEU A 19 -6.36 -12.47 -10.39
N GLY A 20 -6.70 -11.64 -9.40
CA GLY A 20 -6.42 -11.90 -7.99
C GLY A 20 -4.96 -11.66 -7.58
N ARG A 21 -4.17 -10.97 -8.41
CA ARG A 21 -2.76 -10.66 -8.11
C ARG A 21 -2.65 -9.32 -7.41
N LEU A 22 -1.66 -9.16 -6.54
CA LEU A 22 -1.47 -7.95 -5.76
C LEU A 22 -1.06 -6.77 -6.65
N ALA A 23 -1.94 -5.81 -6.87
CA ALA A 23 -1.70 -4.64 -7.72
C ALA A 23 -1.20 -3.42 -6.94
N LYS A 24 -1.62 -3.27 -5.68
CA LYS A 24 -1.25 -2.10 -4.87
C LYS A 24 -1.24 -2.41 -3.38
N VAL A 25 -0.28 -1.85 -2.68
CA VAL A 25 -0.20 -1.81 -1.22
C VAL A 25 -0.14 -0.36 -0.78
N ILE A 26 -1.02 0.03 0.13
CA ILE A 26 -0.94 1.32 0.81
C ILE A 26 -0.62 1.02 2.26
N TYR A 27 0.56 1.41 2.70
CA TYR A 27 0.99 1.36 4.09
C TYR A 27 0.84 2.75 4.69
N ASN A 28 0.07 2.89 5.76
CA ASN A 28 0.14 4.06 6.60
C ASN A 28 0.64 3.67 7.98
N ASN A 29 1.61 4.43 8.47
CA ASN A 29 2.15 4.30 9.82
C ASN A 29 1.42 5.23 10.80
N GLY A 30 0.38 5.92 10.35
CA GLY A 30 -0.31 6.99 11.09
C GLY A 30 0.32 8.38 10.94
N THR A 31 1.57 8.44 10.49
CA THR A 31 2.30 9.69 10.21
C THR A 31 2.64 9.85 8.72
N THR A 32 2.97 8.73 8.07
CA THR A 32 3.44 8.68 6.68
C THR A 32 2.62 7.66 5.92
N THR A 33 2.26 7.96 4.67
CA THR A 33 1.58 7.03 3.76
C THR A 33 2.50 6.64 2.61
N THR A 34 2.97 5.40 2.62
CA THR A 34 3.75 4.83 1.52
C THR A 34 2.83 4.02 0.62
N THR A 35 2.87 4.29 -0.69
CA THR A 35 2.13 3.53 -1.69
C THR A 35 3.11 2.72 -2.53
N ILE A 36 2.81 1.44 -2.74
CA ILE A 36 3.56 0.54 -3.60
C ILE A 36 2.61 0.02 -4.67
N ASN A 37 2.97 0.22 -5.94
CA ASN A 37 2.24 -0.28 -7.09
C ASN A 37 3.03 -1.40 -7.77
N TYR A 38 2.31 -2.44 -8.16
CA TYR A 38 2.84 -3.58 -8.88
C TYR A 38 2.19 -3.66 -10.26
N SER A 39 3.04 -3.83 -11.27
CA SER A 39 2.59 -4.09 -12.64
C SER A 39 3.03 -5.48 -13.05
N TYR A 40 2.22 -6.11 -13.90
CA TYR A 40 2.46 -7.45 -14.41
C TYR A 40 2.42 -7.45 -15.94
N ASP A 41 3.23 -8.31 -16.55
CA ASP A 41 3.12 -8.61 -17.97
C ASP A 41 1.94 -9.57 -18.26
N ALA A 42 1.70 -9.83 -19.55
CA ALA A 42 0.65 -10.73 -20.01
C ALA A 42 0.90 -12.20 -19.63
N ALA A 43 2.16 -12.58 -19.35
CA ALA A 43 2.53 -13.94 -18.94
C ALA A 43 2.33 -14.17 -17.44
N GLY A 44 2.05 -13.13 -16.67
CA GLY A 44 1.84 -13.24 -15.23
C GLY A 44 3.01 -12.76 -14.38
N ASN A 45 4.14 -12.40 -14.99
CA ASN A 45 5.34 -12.02 -14.26
C ASN A 45 5.26 -10.56 -13.82
N ARG A 46 5.82 -10.26 -12.65
CA ARG A 46 5.88 -8.90 -12.14
C ARG A 46 6.89 -8.10 -12.98
N SER A 47 6.38 -7.16 -13.78
CA SER A 47 7.19 -6.36 -14.70
C SER A 47 7.71 -5.07 -14.07
N SER A 48 7.03 -4.55 -13.03
CA SER A 48 7.46 -3.34 -12.34
C SER A 48 7.01 -3.28 -10.89
N VAL A 49 7.81 -2.58 -10.08
CA VAL A 49 7.47 -2.18 -8.71
C VAL A 49 7.78 -0.69 -8.59
N VAL A 50 6.76 0.10 -8.30
CA VAL A 50 6.91 1.55 -8.08
C VAL A 50 6.52 1.84 -6.64
N THR A 51 7.48 2.33 -5.85
CA THR A 51 7.25 2.74 -4.47
C THR A 51 7.28 4.26 -4.40
N THR A 52 6.24 4.84 -3.84
CA THR A 52 6.13 6.26 -3.56
C THR A 52 5.93 6.43 -2.07
N SER A 53 6.96 6.94 -1.40
CA SER A 53 6.85 7.50 -0.06
C SER A 53 6.89 9.03 -0.18
N PRO A 54 6.09 9.77 0.61
CA PRO A 54 6.35 11.20 0.83
C PRO A 54 7.69 11.40 1.54
#